data_AF-A0A484M8X1-F1
#
_entry.id   AF-A0A484M8X1-F1
#
_cell.length_a   1.000
_cell.length_b   1.000
_cell.length_c   1.000
_cell.angle_alpha   90.00
_cell.angle_beta   90.00
_cell.angle_gamma   90.00
#
_symmetry.space_group_name_H-M   'P 1'
#
loop_
_entity.id
_entity.type
_entity.pdbx_description
1 polymer ?
#
loop_
_entity_poly.entity_id
_entity_poly.type
_entity_poly.pdbx_seq_one_letter_code
_entity_poly.pdbx_strand_id
1 'polypeptide(L)'
;MEMRAVEDVAIGQDLTPPIPPIAAALHDSRRSSHCSACFSLLPPAPTFSPTTHHVPASFLRYCSPRCSSLDSPIHFSSAEFHLLRHSSAIPDTSDLCLSLRLLSRFHILGLVSENDGILDRIGGLMTNRAELLMMPESREDSVAHEVFEKIKEGARAMAAARRMLLNSELPFAGACDLEEAVLCLVLTNAVEVQDSAGCSVGVAVYGQSFSWINHGCSPNCSYRFSTIPGTISAMPWLMHPRK
;
A
#
# COMPACT_ATOMS: atom_id res chain seq x y z
N MET A 1 -2.71 20.72 3.47
CA MET A 1 -1.26 20.85 3.20
C MET A 1 -1.10 20.72 1.71
N GLU A 2 -0.26 21.56 1.09
CA GLU A 2 -0.11 21.59 -0.36
C GLU A 2 1.34 21.87 -0.74
N MET A 3 1.79 21.28 -1.85
CA MET A 3 3.09 21.59 -2.44
C MET A 3 3.01 22.92 -3.19
N ARG A 4 3.95 23.83 -2.93
CA ARG A 4 4.08 25.12 -3.62
C ARG A 4 5.49 25.27 -4.18
N ALA A 5 5.59 25.73 -5.43
CA ALA A 5 6.87 26.11 -6.01
C ALA A 5 7.43 27.34 -5.28
N VAL A 6 8.74 27.34 -5.03
CA VAL A 6 9.47 28.48 -4.43
C VAL A 6 10.21 29.31 -5.48
N GLU A 7 10.26 28.81 -6.71
CA GLU A 7 10.94 29.40 -7.87
C GLU A 7 10.17 29.08 -9.15
N ASP A 8 10.50 29.78 -10.23
CA ASP A 8 9.93 29.51 -11.54
C ASP A 8 10.40 28.15 -12.07
N VAL A 9 9.45 27.35 -12.57
CA VAL A 9 9.72 26.02 -13.12
C VAL A 9 9.50 26.03 -14.63
N ALA A 10 10.51 25.61 -15.38
CA ALA A 10 10.40 25.48 -16.83
C ALA A 10 9.54 24.25 -17.23
N ILE A 11 8.88 24.32 -18.39
CA ILE A 11 8.12 23.19 -18.94
C ILE A 11 9.06 21.99 -19.14
N GLY A 12 8.68 20.83 -18.60
CA GLY A 12 9.43 19.58 -18.73
C GLY A 12 10.59 19.42 -17.73
N GLN A 13 10.76 20.37 -16.81
CA GLN A 13 11.72 20.24 -15.70
C GLN A 13 11.18 19.27 -14.64
N ASP A 14 12.04 18.34 -14.18
CA ASP A 14 11.71 17.45 -13.07
C ASP A 14 11.56 18.27 -11.77
N LEU A 15 10.38 18.21 -11.15
CA LEU A 15 10.07 18.92 -9.90
C LEU A 15 10.77 18.31 -8.69
N THR A 16 10.96 16.99 -8.71
CA THR A 16 11.57 16.22 -7.63
C THR A 16 12.50 15.17 -8.23
N PRO A 17 13.53 14.72 -7.50
CA PRO A 17 14.19 13.46 -7.83
C PRO A 17 13.19 12.30 -7.78
N PRO A 18 13.53 11.11 -8.33
CA PRO A 18 12.69 9.93 -8.22
C PRO A 18 12.30 9.63 -6.76
N ILE A 19 11.00 9.55 -6.50
CA ILE A 19 10.46 9.31 -5.15
C ILE A 19 10.15 7.81 -5.01
N PRO A 20 10.70 7.12 -4.00
CA PRO A 20 10.30 5.75 -3.72
C PRO A 20 8.93 5.71 -3.00
N PRO A 21 8.08 4.70 -3.26
CA PRO A 21 6.86 4.51 -2.48
C PRO A 21 7.21 4.12 -1.04
N ILE A 22 6.34 4.50 -0.09
CA ILE A 22 6.42 3.99 1.30
C ILE A 22 6.09 2.49 1.29
N ALA A 23 5.04 2.14 0.55
CA ALA A 23 4.60 0.77 0.34
C ALA A 23 3.94 0.65 -1.04
N ALA A 24 4.02 -0.55 -1.62
CA ALA A 24 3.37 -0.92 -2.87
C ALA A 24 2.88 -2.37 -2.81
N ALA A 25 1.76 -2.65 -3.47
CA ALA A 25 1.21 -3.99 -3.63
C ALA A 25 0.76 -4.21 -5.09
N LEU A 26 0.95 -5.43 -5.58
CA LEU A 26 0.57 -5.82 -6.93
C LEU A 26 -0.92 -6.20 -6.95
N HIS A 27 -1.63 -5.91 -8.03
CA HIS A 27 -3.00 -6.41 -8.20
C HIS A 27 -3.04 -7.93 -8.20
N ASP A 28 -4.12 -8.49 -7.64
CA ASP A 28 -4.35 -9.93 -7.56
C ASP A 28 -4.27 -10.60 -8.94
N SER A 29 -4.85 -9.95 -9.95
CA SER A 29 -4.84 -10.39 -11.36
C SER A 29 -3.44 -10.42 -11.99
N ARG A 30 -2.46 -9.73 -11.40
CA ARG A 30 -1.11 -9.56 -11.94
C ARG A 30 -0.07 -10.41 -11.23
N ARG A 31 -0.38 -11.01 -10.07
CA ARG A 31 0.53 -11.87 -9.27
C ARG A 31 1.13 -13.03 -10.04
N SER A 32 0.38 -13.58 -10.99
CA SER A 32 0.83 -14.68 -11.84
C SER A 32 1.69 -14.22 -13.01
N SER A 33 1.80 -12.93 -13.32
CA SER A 33 2.50 -12.43 -14.53
C SER A 33 3.60 -11.43 -14.22
N HIS A 34 3.60 -10.81 -13.04
CA HIS A 34 4.55 -9.76 -12.67
C HIS A 34 5.34 -10.12 -11.41
N CYS A 35 6.53 -9.56 -11.30
CA CYS A 35 7.37 -9.69 -10.12
C CYS A 35 6.71 -8.99 -8.94
N SER A 36 6.50 -9.71 -7.83
CA SER A 36 5.86 -9.18 -6.62
C SER A 36 6.64 -8.01 -5.99
N ALA A 37 7.95 -7.93 -6.26
CA ALA A 37 8.84 -6.92 -5.69
C ALA A 37 9.00 -5.66 -6.58
N CYS A 38 9.22 -5.84 -7.89
CA CYS A 38 9.56 -4.73 -8.80
C CYS A 38 8.51 -4.47 -9.89
N PHE A 39 7.43 -5.25 -9.90
CA PHE A 39 6.30 -5.18 -10.82
C PHE A 39 6.71 -5.34 -12.29
N SER A 40 7.91 -5.83 -12.58
CA SER A 40 8.32 -6.15 -13.94
C SER A 40 7.61 -7.40 -14.44
N LEU A 41 7.21 -7.40 -15.71
CA LEU A 41 6.67 -8.58 -16.38
C LEU A 41 7.64 -9.75 -16.29
N LEU A 42 7.12 -10.93 -15.94
CA LEU A 42 7.90 -12.15 -15.81
C LEU A 42 7.88 -12.95 -17.11
N PRO A 43 8.98 -13.64 -17.43
CA PRO A 43 8.98 -14.57 -18.55
C PRO A 43 8.02 -15.75 -18.29
N PRO A 44 7.53 -16.42 -19.36
CA PRO A 44 6.64 -17.58 -19.22
C PRO A 44 7.27 -18.80 -18.51
N ALA A 45 8.60 -18.87 -18.43
CA ALA A 45 9.38 -19.98 -17.86
C ALA A 45 9.74 -19.75 -16.36
N PRO A 46 10.30 -20.72 -15.62
CA PRO A 46 10.14 -20.79 -14.18
C PRO A 46 10.78 -19.60 -13.47
N THR A 47 9.94 -18.87 -12.74
CA THR A 47 10.32 -17.74 -11.90
C THR A 47 10.75 -18.23 -10.54
N PHE A 48 11.69 -17.53 -9.91
CA PHE A 48 12.12 -17.86 -8.56
C PHE A 48 10.93 -17.77 -7.59
N SER A 49 10.71 -18.87 -6.87
CA SER A 49 9.80 -18.94 -5.72
C SER A 49 10.64 -19.06 -4.45
N PRO A 50 10.27 -18.40 -3.35
CA PRO A 50 11.02 -18.52 -2.11
C PRO A 50 11.01 -19.97 -1.63
N THR A 51 12.19 -20.54 -1.35
CA THR A 51 12.38 -21.94 -0.95
C THR A 51 12.09 -22.19 0.54
N THR A 52 11.78 -21.14 1.29
CA THR A 52 11.60 -21.20 2.74
C THR A 52 10.12 -21.00 3.08
N HIS A 53 9.57 -22.03 3.73
CA HIS A 53 8.16 -22.22 4.12
C HIS A 53 7.27 -22.77 3.02
N HIS A 54 6.32 -23.63 3.42
CA HIS A 54 5.28 -24.27 2.60
C HIS A 54 4.27 -23.26 2.01
N VAL A 55 4.76 -22.17 1.44
CA VAL A 55 3.98 -21.17 0.74
C VAL A 55 3.55 -21.78 -0.59
N PRO A 56 2.25 -21.81 -0.89
CA PRO A 56 1.81 -22.16 -2.24
C PRO A 56 2.52 -21.23 -3.22
N ALA A 57 3.29 -21.80 -4.16
CA ALA A 57 4.08 -21.08 -5.16
C ALA A 57 3.25 -20.14 -6.07
N SER A 58 1.93 -20.06 -5.85
CA SER A 58 0.97 -19.26 -6.59
C SER A 58 0.92 -17.78 -6.19
N PHE A 59 1.37 -17.40 -4.98
CA PHE A 59 1.17 -16.03 -4.49
C PHE A 59 2.31 -15.06 -4.78
N LEU A 60 3.56 -15.55 -4.78
CA LEU A 60 4.75 -14.74 -4.93
C LEU A 60 5.63 -15.25 -6.05
N ARG A 61 5.82 -14.43 -7.08
CA ARG A 61 6.79 -14.68 -8.16
C ARG A 61 7.84 -13.56 -8.18
N TYR A 62 9.09 -13.93 -8.42
CA TYR A 62 10.20 -12.96 -8.48
C TYR A 62 11.03 -13.12 -9.75
N CYS A 63 11.51 -12.00 -10.31
CA CYS A 63 12.40 -12.01 -11.48
C CYS A 63 13.85 -12.39 -11.14
N SER A 64 14.23 -12.29 -9.87
CA SER A 64 15.60 -12.53 -9.41
C SER A 64 15.66 -12.88 -7.92
N PRO A 65 16.75 -13.53 -7.45
CA PRO A 65 16.99 -13.75 -6.03
C PRO A 65 17.02 -12.45 -5.21
N ARG A 66 17.51 -11.35 -5.79
CA ARG A 66 17.53 -10.03 -5.15
C ARG A 66 16.11 -9.50 -4.89
N CYS A 67 15.21 -9.63 -5.86
CA CYS A 67 13.80 -9.27 -5.65
C CYS A 67 13.16 -10.14 -4.56
N SER A 68 13.43 -11.44 -4.58
CA SER A 68 12.94 -12.36 -3.55
C SER A 68 13.46 -11.99 -2.16
N SER A 69 14.75 -11.65 -2.01
CA SER A 69 15.32 -11.32 -0.69
C SER A 69 14.81 -10.01 -0.11
N LEU A 70 14.39 -9.07 -0.96
CA LEU A 70 13.94 -7.74 -0.52
C LEU A 70 12.46 -7.71 -0.16
N ASP A 71 11.62 -8.42 -0.90
CA ASP A 71 10.16 -8.38 -0.73
C ASP A 71 9.63 -9.50 0.18
N SER A 72 10.21 -10.71 0.11
CA SER A 72 9.75 -11.86 0.89
C SER A 72 9.66 -11.58 2.40
N PRO A 73 10.64 -10.94 3.06
CA PRO A 73 10.51 -10.61 4.49
C PRO A 73 9.33 -9.67 4.79
N ILE A 74 9.03 -8.72 3.91
CA ILE A 74 7.92 -7.78 4.06
C ILE A 74 6.58 -8.51 3.91
N HIS A 75 6.49 -9.42 2.94
CA HIS A 75 5.28 -10.22 2.72
C HIS A 75 4.86 -11.02 3.95
N PHE A 76 5.81 -11.63 4.67
CA PHE A 76 5.51 -12.35 5.90
C PHE A 76 5.30 -11.43 7.10
N SER A 77 6.18 -10.45 7.31
CA SER A 77 6.13 -9.57 8.49
C SER A 77 4.99 -8.55 8.48
N SER A 78 4.37 -8.30 7.33
CA SER A 78 3.18 -7.44 7.21
C SER A 78 1.87 -8.15 7.48
N ALA A 79 1.87 -9.47 7.66
CA ALA A 79 0.69 -10.34 7.69
C ALA A 79 -0.05 -10.49 6.35
N GLU A 80 0.47 -9.94 5.25
CA GLU A 80 -0.08 -10.12 3.90
C GLU A 80 -0.25 -11.60 3.55
N PHE A 81 0.74 -12.43 3.89
CA PHE A 81 0.67 -13.89 3.69
C PHE A 81 -0.58 -14.53 4.31
N HIS A 82 -0.95 -14.12 5.53
CA HIS A 82 -2.12 -14.65 6.23
C HIS A 82 -3.41 -14.17 5.58
N LEU A 83 -3.46 -12.91 5.15
CA LEU A 83 -4.59 -12.39 4.39
C LEU A 83 -4.82 -13.23 3.13
N LEU A 84 -3.80 -13.39 2.29
CA LEU A 84 -3.93 -14.09 1.00
C LEU A 84 -4.29 -15.57 1.13
N ARG A 85 -3.85 -16.23 2.20
CA ARG A 85 -4.18 -17.63 2.46
C ARG A 85 -5.66 -17.84 2.80
N HIS A 86 -6.31 -16.84 3.38
CA HIS A 86 -7.68 -16.94 3.92
C HIS A 86 -8.71 -16.09 3.16
N SER A 87 -8.28 -15.31 2.16
CA SER A 87 -9.09 -14.32 1.48
C SER A 87 -9.91 -14.83 0.28
N SER A 88 -10.27 -16.11 0.22
CA SER A 88 -11.02 -16.67 -0.92
C SER A 88 -12.40 -16.02 -1.15
N ALA A 89 -12.88 -15.20 -0.22
CA ALA A 89 -14.17 -14.51 -0.27
C ALA A 89 -14.09 -13.00 -0.56
N ILE A 90 -12.90 -12.38 -0.56
CA ILE A 90 -12.76 -10.92 -0.78
C ILE A 90 -12.31 -10.68 -2.23
N PRO A 91 -13.11 -9.97 -3.05
CA PRO A 91 -12.70 -9.58 -4.39
C PRO A 91 -11.63 -8.48 -4.32
N ASP A 92 -10.48 -8.72 -4.96
CA ASP A 92 -9.29 -7.88 -5.02
C ASP A 92 -8.73 -7.43 -3.65
N THR A 93 -7.63 -8.06 -3.24
CA THR A 93 -6.96 -7.82 -1.97
C THR A 93 -5.86 -6.77 -2.05
N SER A 94 -5.62 -6.15 -3.21
CA SER A 94 -4.47 -5.27 -3.42
C SER A 94 -4.40 -4.09 -2.44
N ASP A 95 -5.52 -3.41 -2.16
CA ASP A 95 -5.58 -2.33 -1.17
C ASP A 95 -5.35 -2.81 0.26
N LEU A 96 -5.84 -4.01 0.60
CA LEU A 96 -5.64 -4.61 1.92
C LEU A 96 -4.17 -5.03 2.10
N CYS A 97 -3.56 -5.63 1.08
CA CYS A 97 -2.14 -5.95 1.05
C CYS A 97 -1.29 -4.69 1.18
N LEU A 98 -1.62 -3.63 0.43
CA LEU A 98 -0.96 -2.34 0.52
C LEU A 98 -1.08 -1.75 1.93
N SER A 99 -2.28 -1.80 2.51
CA SER A 99 -2.56 -1.32 3.87
C SER A 99 -1.75 -2.07 4.93
N LEU A 100 -1.67 -3.40 4.83
CA LEU A 100 -0.86 -4.23 5.73
C LEU A 100 0.64 -3.92 5.62
N ARG A 101 1.15 -3.80 4.39
CA ARG A 101 2.55 -3.39 4.14
C ARG A 101 2.83 -2.00 4.71
N LEU A 102 1.90 -1.07 4.52
CA LEU A 102 2.03 0.30 5.01
C LEU A 102 1.99 0.38 6.55
N LEU A 103 1.08 -0.34 7.19
CA LEU A 103 1.00 -0.44 8.64
C LEU A 103 2.27 -1.05 9.24
N SER A 104 2.81 -2.10 8.63
CA SER A 104 4.11 -2.67 9.03
C SER A 104 5.22 -1.62 8.97
N ARG A 105 5.26 -0.81 7.90
CA ARG A 105 6.21 0.30 7.76
C ARG A 105 6.02 1.38 8.82
N PHE A 106 4.79 1.78 9.11
CA PHE A 106 4.53 2.78 10.13
C PHE A 106 4.95 2.32 11.53
N HIS A 107 4.76 1.04 11.87
CA HIS A 107 5.30 0.49 13.13
C HIS A 107 6.83 0.55 13.16
N ILE A 108 7.50 0.12 12.09
CA ILE A 108 8.98 0.16 12.00
C ILE A 108 9.52 1.59 12.16
N LEU A 109 8.80 2.58 11.63
CA LEU A 109 9.18 3.99 11.68
C LEU A 109 8.71 4.70 12.96
N GLY A 110 7.97 4.03 13.85
CA GLY A 110 7.39 4.64 15.05
C GLY A 110 6.35 5.73 14.76
N LEU A 111 5.67 5.65 13.61
CA LEU A 111 4.67 6.64 13.17
C LEU A 111 3.25 6.35 13.62
N VAL A 112 3.03 5.20 14.26
CA VAL A 112 1.75 4.81 14.87
C VAL A 112 1.99 4.35 16.30
N SER A 113 1.13 4.80 17.19
CA SER A 113 1.05 4.32 18.57
C SER A 113 -0.40 3.93 18.84
N GLU A 114 -0.62 2.78 19.50
CA GLU A 114 -1.96 2.30 19.84
C GLU A 114 -2.72 3.23 20.81
N ASN A 115 -2.04 4.23 21.37
CA ASN A 115 -2.58 5.18 22.35
C ASN A 115 -2.93 6.57 21.77
N ASP A 116 -2.64 6.84 20.50
CA ASP A 116 -2.87 8.16 19.91
C ASP A 116 -4.28 8.22 19.32
N GLY A 117 -5.23 8.76 20.08
CA GLY A 117 -6.67 8.71 19.77
C GLY A 117 -7.12 9.51 18.54
N ILE A 118 -6.21 10.22 17.87
CA ILE A 118 -6.51 11.02 16.68
C ILE A 118 -5.87 10.37 15.45
N LEU A 119 -6.69 9.66 14.67
CA LEU A 119 -6.28 8.92 13.47
C LEU A 119 -6.61 9.66 12.16
N ASP A 120 -6.70 10.99 12.20
CA ASP A 120 -6.97 11.82 11.01
C ASP A 120 -5.77 11.84 10.05
N ARG A 121 -4.56 11.63 10.58
CA ARG A 121 -3.33 11.57 9.82
C ARG A 121 -2.38 10.51 10.36
N ILE A 122 -1.68 9.82 9.47
CA ILE A 122 -0.59 8.90 9.82
C ILE A 122 0.60 9.23 8.93
N GLY A 123 1.78 9.46 9.53
CA GLY A 123 2.96 9.91 8.77
C GLY A 123 2.77 11.23 8.02
N GLY A 124 1.81 12.06 8.44
CA GLY A 124 1.40 13.31 7.78
C GLY A 124 0.55 13.15 6.51
N LEU A 125 0.14 11.92 6.18
CA LEU A 125 -0.84 11.62 5.12
C LEU A 125 -2.26 11.64 5.69
N MET A 126 -3.23 12.08 4.90
CA MET A 126 -4.64 12.13 5.30
C MET A 126 -5.23 10.74 5.36
N THR A 127 -6.05 10.43 6.37
CA THR A 127 -6.86 9.21 6.35
C THR A 127 -8.25 9.43 5.77
N ASN A 128 -8.82 10.63 5.91
CA ASN A 128 -10.24 10.91 5.65
C ASN A 128 -11.19 9.92 6.33
N ARG A 129 -10.75 9.30 7.44
CA ARG A 129 -11.50 8.25 8.13
C ARG A 129 -12.90 8.71 8.55
N ALA A 130 -13.02 9.91 9.10
CA ALA A 130 -14.31 10.44 9.55
C ALA A 130 -15.32 10.62 8.40
N GLU A 131 -14.84 11.04 7.22
CA GLU A 131 -15.67 11.22 6.03
C GLU A 131 -16.06 9.87 5.42
N LEU A 132 -15.09 8.95 5.28
CA LEU A 132 -15.31 7.63 4.69
C LEU A 132 -16.12 6.68 5.58
N LEU A 133 -16.11 6.89 6.89
CA LEU A 133 -16.89 6.10 7.86
C LEU A 133 -18.19 6.79 8.30
N MET A 134 -18.54 7.93 7.70
CA MET A 134 -19.82 8.58 7.99
C MET A 134 -20.95 7.65 7.55
N MET A 135 -21.84 7.30 8.49
CA MET A 135 -23.03 6.51 8.18
C MET A 135 -23.88 7.22 7.12
N PRO A 136 -24.23 6.57 6.00
CA PRO A 136 -25.14 7.17 5.04
C PRO A 136 -26.49 7.39 5.72
N GLU A 137 -27.01 8.62 5.63
CA GLU A 137 -28.26 9.03 6.30
C GLU A 137 -29.49 8.29 5.77
N SER A 138 -29.40 7.70 4.57
CA SER A 138 -30.45 6.89 3.96
C SER A 138 -29.88 5.64 3.28
N ARG A 139 -30.68 4.58 3.20
CA ARG A 139 -30.35 3.36 2.45
C ARG A 139 -30.36 3.55 0.92
N GLU A 140 -30.71 4.74 0.45
CA GLU A 140 -30.77 5.07 -0.98
C GLU A 140 -29.39 5.44 -1.55
N ASP A 141 -28.44 5.85 -0.70
CA ASP A 141 -27.04 5.98 -1.10
C ASP A 141 -26.33 4.62 -1.01
N SER A 142 -26.66 3.75 -1.96
CA SER A 142 -26.14 2.38 -2.01
C SER A 142 -24.62 2.34 -2.15
N VAL A 143 -24.01 3.36 -2.77
CA VAL A 143 -22.56 3.43 -3.01
C VAL A 143 -21.83 3.79 -1.72
N ALA A 144 -22.28 4.81 -0.99
CA ALA A 144 -21.67 5.16 0.29
C ALA A 144 -21.79 4.00 1.31
N HIS A 145 -22.93 3.29 1.31
CA HIS A 145 -23.11 2.12 2.15
C HIS A 145 -22.16 0.97 1.76
N GLU A 146 -21.97 0.73 0.47
CA GLU A 146 -21.04 -0.28 -0.04
C GLU A 146 -19.58 0.04 0.35
N VAL A 147 -19.15 1.30 0.20
CA VAL A 147 -17.81 1.75 0.60
C VAL A 147 -17.62 1.57 2.10
N PHE A 148 -18.60 2.00 2.91
CA PHE A 148 -18.54 1.82 4.36
C PHE A 148 -18.36 0.34 4.75
N GLU A 149 -19.23 -0.55 4.25
CA GLU A 149 -19.17 -1.97 4.60
C GLU A 149 -17.88 -2.63 4.10
N LYS A 150 -17.40 -2.25 2.91
CA LYS A 150 -16.09 -2.70 2.38
C LYS A 150 -14.94 -2.29 3.28
N ILE A 151 -14.92 -1.04 3.78
CA ILE A 151 -13.88 -0.58 4.70
C ILE A 151 -13.95 -1.37 6.00
N LYS A 152 -15.14 -1.55 6.58
CA LYS A 152 -15.30 -2.32 7.81
C LYS A 152 -14.83 -3.75 7.62
N GLU A 153 -15.32 -4.46 6.60
CA GLU A 153 -14.94 -5.85 6.34
C GLU A 153 -13.45 -5.99 6.05
N GLY A 154 -12.90 -5.08 5.24
CA GLY A 154 -11.47 -5.01 4.97
C GLY A 154 -10.63 -4.85 6.23
N ALA A 155 -11.01 -3.93 7.12
CA ALA A 155 -10.34 -3.74 8.39
C ALA A 155 -10.42 -4.97 9.29
N ARG A 156 -11.57 -5.67 9.32
CA ARG A 156 -11.72 -6.94 10.05
C ARG A 156 -10.77 -8.02 9.50
N ALA A 157 -10.67 -8.14 8.19
CA ALA A 157 -9.77 -9.08 7.52
C ALA A 157 -8.29 -8.77 7.80
N MET A 158 -7.91 -7.49 7.76
CA MET A 158 -6.56 -7.04 8.12
C MET A 158 -6.23 -7.37 9.59
N ALA A 159 -7.14 -7.07 10.52
CA ALA A 159 -6.95 -7.34 11.94
C ALA A 159 -6.82 -8.85 12.21
N ALA A 160 -7.64 -9.67 11.54
CA ALA A 160 -7.55 -11.13 11.62
C ALA A 160 -6.18 -11.65 11.13
N ALA A 161 -5.71 -11.16 9.97
CA ALA A 161 -4.41 -11.52 9.42
C ALA A 161 -3.25 -11.17 10.39
N ARG A 162 -3.27 -9.97 10.99
CA ARG A 162 -2.26 -9.54 11.97
C ARG A 162 -2.26 -10.40 13.23
N ARG A 163 -3.43 -10.81 13.73
CA ARG A 163 -3.53 -11.70 14.91
C ARG A 163 -2.96 -13.08 14.62
N MET A 164 -3.20 -13.62 13.42
CA MET A 164 -2.59 -14.87 12.98
C MET A 164 -1.06 -14.79 12.96
N LEU A 165 -0.50 -13.67 12.51
CA LEU A 165 0.95 -13.44 12.55
C LEU A 165 1.49 -13.43 13.99
N LEU A 166 0.73 -12.87 14.94
CA LEU A 166 1.10 -12.79 16.36
C LEU A 166 0.76 -14.05 17.17
N ASN A 167 0.18 -15.09 16.54
CA ASN A 167 -0.40 -16.27 17.22
C ASN A 167 -1.35 -15.90 18.38
N SER A 168 -2.12 -14.82 18.20
CA SER A 168 -3.06 -14.35 19.22
C SER A 168 -4.42 -15.04 19.06
N GLU A 169 -4.76 -15.90 20.02
CA GLU A 169 -6.05 -16.62 20.12
C GLU A 169 -7.19 -15.75 20.70
N LEU A 170 -6.95 -14.45 20.93
CA LEU A 170 -7.95 -13.58 21.55
C LEU A 170 -9.14 -13.33 20.60
N PRO A 171 -10.38 -13.42 21.09
CA PRO A 171 -11.58 -13.25 20.28
C PRO A 171 -11.61 -11.86 19.61
N PHE A 172 -12.38 -11.77 18.52
CA PHE A 172 -12.60 -10.61 17.63
C PHE A 172 -13.30 -9.41 18.33
N ALA A 173 -12.99 -9.12 19.59
CA ALA A 173 -13.64 -8.10 20.39
C ALA A 173 -12.88 -6.76 20.42
N GLY A 174 -11.71 -6.67 19.77
CA GLY A 174 -10.93 -5.44 19.68
C GLY A 174 -11.40 -4.54 18.53
N ALA A 175 -11.42 -3.22 18.76
CA ALA A 175 -11.68 -2.24 17.73
C ALA A 175 -10.63 -2.33 16.61
N CYS A 176 -11.08 -2.25 15.35
CA CYS A 176 -10.22 -2.27 14.15
C CYS A 176 -9.84 -0.84 13.73
N ASP A 177 -9.76 0.08 14.69
CA ASP A 177 -9.65 1.52 14.43
C ASP A 177 -8.39 1.88 13.63
N LEU A 178 -7.29 1.20 13.93
CA LEU A 178 -6.01 1.40 13.25
C LEU A 178 -6.05 0.83 11.83
N GLU A 179 -6.58 -0.39 11.64
CA GLU A 179 -6.76 -0.97 10.32
C GLU A 179 -7.70 -0.14 9.44
N GLU A 180 -8.80 0.35 10.00
CA GLU A 180 -9.70 1.28 9.33
C GLU A 180 -8.98 2.56 8.91
N ALA A 181 -8.21 3.17 9.81
CA ALA A 181 -7.48 4.40 9.52
C ALA A 181 -6.45 4.21 8.41
N VAL A 182 -5.71 3.10 8.41
CA VAL A 182 -4.71 2.81 7.37
C VAL A 182 -5.38 2.47 6.04
N LEU A 183 -6.49 1.72 6.05
CA LEU A 183 -7.24 1.43 4.83
C LEU A 183 -7.83 2.71 4.23
N CYS A 184 -8.43 3.58 5.05
CA CYS A 184 -8.93 4.89 4.61
C CYS A 184 -7.79 5.77 4.04
N LEU A 185 -6.61 5.73 4.65
CA LEU A 185 -5.41 6.39 4.11
C LEU A 185 -5.03 5.85 2.73
N VAL A 186 -5.04 4.54 2.54
CA VAL A 186 -4.78 3.93 1.23
C VAL A 186 -5.81 4.40 0.21
N LEU A 187 -7.11 4.31 0.53
CA LEU A 187 -8.19 4.79 -0.37
C LEU A 187 -8.08 6.28 -0.71
N THR A 188 -7.51 7.08 0.20
CA THR A 188 -7.35 8.53 0.02
C THR A 188 -6.11 8.91 -0.77
N ASN A 189 -5.00 8.18 -0.65
CA ASN A 189 -3.69 8.63 -1.14
C ASN A 189 -3.01 7.66 -2.12
N ALA A 190 -3.53 6.44 -2.29
CA ALA A 190 -2.91 5.48 -3.18
C ALA A 190 -3.04 5.92 -4.64
N VAL A 191 -2.02 5.59 -5.43
CA VAL A 191 -2.02 5.77 -6.87
C VAL A 191 -1.86 4.44 -7.57
N GLU A 192 -2.54 4.32 -8.70
CA GLU A 192 -2.40 3.23 -9.65
C GLU A 192 -1.00 3.24 -10.27
N VAL A 193 -0.26 2.17 -10.06
CA VAL A 193 1.05 1.91 -10.67
C VAL A 193 0.83 1.31 -12.04
N GLN A 194 1.40 1.95 -13.05
CA GLN A 194 1.30 1.52 -14.44
C GLN A 194 2.64 1.01 -14.97
N ASP A 195 2.59 0.02 -15.86
CA ASP A 195 3.75 -0.41 -16.63
C ASP A 195 4.07 0.56 -17.79
N SER A 196 5.11 0.25 -18.57
CA SER A 196 5.53 1.06 -19.72
C SER A 196 4.49 1.11 -20.85
N ALA A 197 3.51 0.20 -20.86
CA ALA A 197 2.40 0.19 -21.81
C ALA A 197 1.16 0.94 -21.27
N GLY A 198 1.25 1.53 -20.07
CA GLY A 198 0.13 2.22 -19.41
C GLY A 198 -0.87 1.26 -18.77
N CYS A 199 -0.57 -0.04 -18.67
CA CYS A 199 -1.46 -0.99 -18.01
C CYS A 199 -1.30 -0.90 -16.49
N SER A 200 -2.43 -0.83 -15.77
CA SER A 200 -2.40 -0.94 -14.30
C SER A 200 -1.88 -2.32 -13.88
N VAL A 201 -0.88 -2.28 -13.00
CA VAL A 201 -0.18 -3.45 -12.46
C VAL A 201 -0.28 -3.58 -10.94
N GLY A 202 -0.51 -2.48 -10.22
CA GLY A 202 -0.66 -2.49 -8.78
C GLY A 202 -0.96 -1.11 -8.22
N VAL A 203 -0.89 -0.98 -6.90
CA VAL A 203 -1.18 0.25 -6.16
C VAL A 203 0.00 0.61 -5.25
N ALA A 204 0.22 1.90 -5.02
CA ALA A 204 1.30 2.38 -4.16
C ALA A 204 0.92 3.66 -3.39
N VAL A 205 1.46 3.80 -2.18
CA VAL A 205 1.38 5.04 -1.38
C VAL A 205 2.76 5.68 -1.31
N TYR A 206 2.82 6.97 -1.60
CA TYR A 206 4.03 7.78 -1.49
C TYR A 206 3.95 8.71 -0.27
N GLY A 207 5.11 9.21 0.16
CA GLY A 207 5.18 10.16 1.26
C GLY A 207 4.73 11.58 0.89
N GLN A 208 4.91 12.49 1.83
CA GLN A 208 4.49 13.89 1.74
C GLN A 208 5.02 14.59 0.48
N SER A 209 6.23 14.25 0.03
CA SER A 209 6.85 14.80 -1.18
C SER A 209 6.09 14.53 -2.47
N PHE A 210 5.12 13.62 -2.46
CA PHE A 210 4.23 13.34 -3.59
C PHE A 210 2.77 13.57 -3.22
N SER A 211 2.34 13.03 -2.08
CA SER A 211 0.91 13.01 -1.68
C SER A 211 0.36 14.37 -1.24
N TRP A 212 1.18 15.42 -1.21
CA TRP A 212 0.72 16.81 -0.99
C TRP A 212 0.53 17.60 -2.30
N ILE A 213 0.74 16.97 -3.45
CA ILE A 213 0.38 17.56 -4.75
C ILE A 213 -1.14 17.39 -4.91
N ASN A 214 -1.86 18.50 -4.90
CA ASN A 214 -3.32 18.49 -5.00
C ASN A 214 -3.80 18.23 -6.42
N HIS A 215 -5.03 17.72 -6.54
CA HIS A 215 -5.72 17.62 -7.81
C HIS A 215 -6.02 19.00 -8.40
N GLY A 216 -5.80 19.14 -9.72
CA GLY A 216 -6.32 20.25 -10.51
C GLY A 216 -6.80 19.72 -11.86
N CYS A 217 -8.00 20.13 -12.30
CA CYS A 217 -8.57 19.67 -13.57
C CYS A 217 -7.78 20.15 -14.81
N SER A 218 -6.91 21.15 -14.64
CA SER A 218 -5.91 21.59 -15.61
C SER A 218 -4.54 21.57 -14.93
N PRO A 219 -3.91 20.38 -14.80
CA PRO A 219 -2.70 20.23 -14.00
C PRO A 219 -1.52 20.96 -14.63
N ASN A 220 -0.64 21.50 -13.79
CA ASN A 220 0.61 22.15 -14.20
C ASN A 220 1.84 21.23 -14.04
N CYS A 221 1.63 19.98 -13.62
CA CYS A 221 2.65 18.95 -13.48
C CYS A 221 2.08 17.57 -13.83
N SER A 222 2.97 16.62 -14.10
CA SER A 222 2.61 15.21 -14.28
C SER A 222 3.61 14.33 -13.56
N TYR A 223 3.23 13.07 -13.33
CA TYR A 223 4.13 12.06 -12.78
C TYR A 223 4.20 10.87 -13.73
N ARG A 224 5.29 10.11 -13.64
CA ARG A 224 5.51 8.88 -14.39
C ARG A 224 6.20 7.85 -13.51
N PHE A 225 5.86 6.59 -13.71
CA PHE A 225 6.55 5.49 -13.04
C PHE A 225 7.82 5.13 -13.79
N SER A 226 8.89 4.82 -13.04
CA SER A 226 10.11 4.27 -13.60
C SER A 226 10.37 2.91 -12.95
N THR A 227 10.11 1.85 -13.70
CA THR A 227 10.41 0.47 -13.29
C THR A 227 11.88 0.17 -13.59
N ILE A 228 12.81 0.76 -12.83
CA ILE A 228 14.23 0.51 -13.09
C ILE A 228 14.60 -0.90 -12.61
N PRO A 229 14.98 -1.84 -13.51
CA PRO A 229 15.39 -3.18 -13.11
C PRO A 229 16.62 -3.09 -12.20
N GLY A 230 16.53 -3.67 -11.01
CA GLY A 230 17.66 -3.67 -10.06
C GLY A 230 17.79 -2.42 -9.18
N THR A 231 16.79 -1.52 -9.18
CA THR A 231 16.73 -0.36 -8.26
C THR A 231 15.59 -0.47 -7.26
N ILE A 232 15.21 -1.70 -6.88
CA ILE A 232 14.93 -1.91 -5.45
C ILE A 232 16.29 -1.77 -4.77
N SER A 233 16.72 -0.52 -4.63
CA SER A 233 17.78 -0.18 -3.73
C SER A 233 17.30 -0.69 -2.39
N ALA A 234 17.92 -1.75 -1.92
CA ALA A 234 18.14 -1.88 -0.51
C ALA A 234 18.85 -0.60 -0.13
N MET A 235 18.12 0.43 0.29
CA MET A 235 18.76 1.60 0.86
C MET A 235 18.07 1.96 2.17
N PRO A 236 18.89 2.19 3.20
CA PRO A 236 18.43 2.48 4.53
C PRO A 236 17.66 3.79 4.46
N TRP A 237 16.51 3.80 5.10
CA TRP A 237 15.74 5.00 5.36
C TRP A 237 16.57 5.92 6.27
N LEU A 238 17.49 6.68 5.68
CA LEU A 238 18.24 7.71 6.37
C LEU A 238 17.32 8.94 6.49
N MET A 239 16.50 8.90 7.53
CA MET A 239 15.98 10.11 8.14
C MET A 239 17.17 10.86 8.71
N HIS A 240 17.53 12.01 8.12
CA HIS A 240 18.23 13.02 8.88
C HIS A 240 17.21 13.85 9.63
N PRO A 241 17.33 13.98 10.97
CA PRO A 241 16.49 14.88 11.71
C PRO A 241 16.83 16.30 11.25
N ARG A 242 15.82 17.07 10.84
CA ARG A 242 15.96 18.53 10.89
C ARG A 242 15.65 18.96 12.32
N LYS A 243 16.58 19.75 12.85
CA LYS A 243 16.55 20.45 14.13
C LYS A 243 15.28 21.27 14.30
#